data_AF-A0A0K3BA79-F1
#
_entry.id   AF-A0A0K3BA79-F1
#
_cell.length_a   1.000
_cell.length_b   1.000
_cell.length_c   1.000
_cell.angle_alpha   90.00
_cell.angle_beta   90.00
_cell.angle_gamma   90.00
#
_symmetry.space_group_name_H-M   'P 1'
#
loop_
_entity.id
_entity.type
_entity.pdbx_description
1 polymer ?
#
loop_
_entity_poly.entity_id
_entity_poly.type
_entity_poly.pdbx_seq_one_letter_code
_entity_poly.pdbx_strand_id
1 'polypeptide(L)'
;MTTPRRRLSDHVYAALNESVTRVLSAHPHRRAELAQWLETVHERLIIRAVADRRTPGGRIDTRSLRMEVYVLTTAGAAPLVSVRARDLLDADGNPVNARTTARHLLWQNGHGIPDTPAELIDQDQTEH
;
A
#
# COMPACT_ATOMS: atom_id res chain seq x y z
N MET A 1 5.42 17.83 -12.64
CA MET A 1 4.68 18.28 -11.44
C MET A 1 4.97 17.30 -10.32
N THR A 2 5.57 17.76 -9.21
CA THR A 2 5.74 16.96 -8.00
C THR A 2 4.44 16.99 -7.21
N THR A 3 3.83 15.82 -6.97
CA THR A 3 2.69 15.68 -6.06
C THR A 3 3.09 16.23 -4.68
N PRO A 4 2.26 17.07 -4.03
CA PRO A 4 2.59 17.57 -2.70
C PRO A 4 2.77 16.40 -1.72
N ARG A 5 3.76 16.50 -0.84
CA ARG A 5 4.05 15.45 0.14
C ARG A 5 2.89 15.32 1.13
N ARG A 6 2.48 14.08 1.41
CA ARG A 6 1.41 13.76 2.35
C ARG A 6 1.71 12.45 3.07
N ARG A 7 0.97 12.13 4.12
CA ARG A 7 1.10 10.83 4.78
C ARG A 7 0.51 9.74 3.88
N LEU A 8 0.98 8.51 4.05
CA LEU A 8 0.44 7.36 3.31
C LEU A 8 -1.06 7.19 3.58
N SER A 9 -1.49 7.43 4.82
CA SER A 9 -2.90 7.45 5.21
C SER A 9 -3.73 8.41 4.37
N ASP A 10 -3.21 9.60 4.08
CA ASP A 10 -3.95 10.62 3.33
C ASP A 10 -4.16 10.19 1.87
N HIS A 11 -3.16 9.51 1.29
CA HIS A 11 -3.29 8.92 -0.04
C HIS A 11 -4.32 7.79 -0.05
N VAL A 12 -4.31 6.93 0.97
CA VAL A 12 -5.29 5.84 1.12
C VAL A 12 -6.70 6.39 1.27
N TYR A 13 -6.92 7.36 2.16
CA TYR A 13 -8.24 8.00 2.35
C TYR A 13 -8.73 8.65 1.06
N ALA A 14 -7.86 9.36 0.33
CA ALA A 14 -8.24 9.97 -0.94
C ALA A 14 -8.65 8.92 -1.98
N ALA A 15 -7.88 7.83 -2.13
CA ALA A 15 -8.17 6.77 -3.08
C ALA A 15 -9.46 5.98 -2.73
N LEU A 16 -9.69 5.72 -1.45
CA LEU A 16 -10.93 5.11 -0.97
C LEU A 16 -12.13 6.01 -1.25
N ASN A 17 -12.03 7.30 -0.93
CA ASN A 17 -13.11 8.25 -1.15
C ASN A 17 -13.45 8.42 -2.66
N GLU A 18 -12.44 8.43 -3.53
CA GLU A 18 -12.65 8.45 -4.97
C GLU A 18 -13.37 7.18 -5.45
N SER A 19 -12.94 6.01 -4.98
CA SER A 19 -13.55 4.71 -5.30
C SER A 19 -15.01 4.66 -4.85
N VAL A 20 -15.28 5.12 -3.63
CA VAL A 20 -16.64 5.23 -3.06
C VAL A 20 -17.51 6.15 -3.90
N THR A 21 -17.00 7.33 -4.25
CA THR A 21 -17.73 8.31 -5.06
C THR A 21 -18.10 7.72 -6.42
N ARG A 22 -17.16 7.01 -7.06
CA ARG A 22 -17.38 6.35 -8.35
C ARG A 22 -18.45 5.25 -8.24
N VAL A 23 -18.36 4.40 -7.22
CA VAL A 23 -19.33 3.32 -7.00
C VAL A 23 -20.72 3.88 -6.73
N LEU A 24 -20.86 4.87 -5.85
CA LEU A 24 -22.16 5.47 -5.53
C LEU A 24 -22.77 6.23 -6.71
N SER A 25 -21.94 6.85 -7.54
CA SER A 25 -22.42 7.51 -8.77
C SER A 25 -23.02 6.50 -9.75
N ALA A 26 -22.44 5.29 -9.85
CA ALA A 26 -22.93 4.22 -10.71
C ALA A 26 -24.07 3.40 -10.06
N HIS A 27 -24.06 3.24 -8.73
CA HIS A 27 -24.95 2.35 -7.99
C HIS A 27 -25.42 3.02 -6.68
N PRO A 28 -26.29 4.04 -6.75
CA PRO A 28 -26.67 4.83 -5.56
C PRO A 28 -27.41 4.02 -4.49
N HIS A 29 -28.06 2.92 -4.87
CA HIS A 29 -28.76 2.02 -3.96
C HIS A 29 -27.83 1.18 -3.07
N ARG A 30 -26.54 1.06 -3.38
CA ARG A 30 -25.58 0.25 -2.62
C ARG A 30 -24.91 1.01 -1.45
N ARG A 31 -25.47 2.15 -1.05
CA ARG A 31 -24.90 3.00 0.00
C ARG A 31 -24.70 2.28 1.33
N ALA A 32 -25.66 1.45 1.75
CA ALA A 32 -25.57 0.72 3.02
C ALA A 32 -24.46 -0.36 2.99
N GLU A 33 -24.40 -1.16 1.91
CA GLU A 33 -23.33 -2.15 1.70
C GLU A 33 -21.94 -1.50 1.70
N LEU A 34 -21.82 -0.34 1.06
CA LEU A 34 -20.55 0.37 0.97
C LEU A 34 -20.11 0.98 2.31
N ALA A 35 -21.05 1.48 3.11
CA ALA A 35 -20.75 1.98 4.45
C ALA A 35 -20.19 0.86 5.34
N GLN A 36 -20.84 -0.31 5.34
CA GLN A 36 -20.38 -1.48 6.09
C GLN A 36 -19.01 -1.99 5.60
N TRP A 37 -18.77 -1.95 4.28
CA TRP A 37 -17.46 -2.30 3.73
C TRP A 37 -16.36 -1.32 4.16
N LEU A 38 -16.65 -0.02 4.21
CA LEU A 38 -15.68 1.00 4.65
C LEU A 38 -15.28 0.82 6.12
N GLU A 39 -16.21 0.41 6.98
CA GLU A 39 -15.91 0.14 8.40
C GLU A 39 -14.86 -0.98 8.56
N THR A 40 -14.85 -1.94 7.64
CA THR A 40 -13.96 -3.11 7.70
C THR A 40 -12.77 -3.03 6.73
N VAL A 41 -12.68 -1.98 5.90
CA VAL A 41 -11.65 -1.91 4.84
C VAL A 41 -10.24 -1.82 5.41
N HIS A 42 -10.06 -1.17 6.56
CA HIS A 42 -8.76 -1.00 7.19
C HIS A 42 -8.12 -2.32 7.61
N GLU A 43 -8.93 -3.30 8.04
CA GLU A 43 -8.49 -4.66 8.38
C GLU A 43 -8.08 -5.47 7.16
N ARG A 44 -8.39 -4.97 5.96
CA ARG A 44 -8.13 -5.62 4.66
C ARG A 44 -7.02 -4.92 3.88
N LEU A 45 -6.34 -3.93 4.46
CA LEU A 45 -5.25 -3.23 3.79
C LEU A 45 -3.93 -3.98 3.96
N ILE A 46 -3.29 -4.30 2.83
CA ILE A 46 -1.90 -4.76 2.81
C ILE A 46 -1.02 -3.61 2.38
N ILE A 47 0.02 -3.32 3.17
CA ILE A 47 1.04 -2.33 2.82
C ILE A 47 2.33 -3.07 2.47
N ARG A 48 2.84 -2.85 1.27
CA ARG A 48 4.10 -3.40 0.79
C ARG A 48 5.09 -2.29 0.48
N ALA A 49 6.36 -2.53 0.74
CA ALA A 49 7.44 -1.68 0.27
C ALA A 49 8.17 -2.38 -0.87
N VAL A 50 8.19 -1.75 -2.05
CA VAL A 50 8.76 -2.31 -3.27
C VAL A 50 9.81 -1.35 -3.82
N ALA A 51 10.93 -1.87 -4.30
CA ALA A 51 11.91 -1.07 -5.01
C ALA A 51 11.76 -1.27 -6.52
N ASP A 52 11.54 -0.19 -7.27
CA ASP A 52 11.32 -0.25 -8.71
C ASP A 52 12.54 -0.77 -9.48
N ARG A 53 13.73 -0.69 -8.88
CA ARG A 53 14.99 -1.00 -9.54
C ARG A 53 15.93 -1.79 -8.66
N ARG A 54 16.67 -2.69 -9.31
CA ARG A 54 17.95 -3.19 -8.80
C ARG A 54 19.07 -2.37 -9.43
N THR A 55 20.09 -2.08 -8.64
CA THR A 55 21.37 -1.57 -9.14
C THR A 55 21.98 -2.56 -10.13
N PRO A 56 22.89 -2.12 -11.02
CA PRO A 56 23.57 -3.02 -11.97
C PRO A 56 24.26 -4.23 -11.32
N GLY A 57 24.65 -4.12 -10.04
CA GLY A 57 25.21 -5.22 -9.24
C GLY A 57 24.18 -6.08 -8.50
N GLY A 58 22.90 -6.07 -8.91
CA GLY A 58 21.84 -6.92 -8.36
C GLY A 58 21.28 -6.50 -7.01
N ARG A 59 21.85 -5.47 -6.35
CA ARG A 59 21.37 -4.95 -5.07
C ARG A 59 20.12 -4.09 -5.26
N ILE A 60 19.20 -4.13 -4.30
CA ILE A 60 18.01 -3.28 -4.29
C ILE A 60 18.39 -1.79 -4.27
N ASP A 61 17.85 -1.00 -5.22
CA ASP A 61 18.00 0.45 -5.22
C ASP A 61 17.01 1.10 -4.24
N THR A 62 17.49 1.32 -3.02
CA THR A 62 16.72 1.97 -1.94
C THR A 62 16.19 3.36 -2.26
N ARG A 63 16.71 4.06 -3.29
CA ARG A 63 16.18 5.36 -3.72
C ARG A 63 14.92 5.24 -4.58
N SER A 64 14.69 4.04 -5.11
CA SER A 64 13.52 3.70 -5.92
C SER A 64 12.37 3.11 -5.10
N LEU A 65 12.41 3.24 -3.77
CA LEU A 65 11.39 2.67 -2.89
C LEU A 65 10.02 3.33 -3.10
N ARG A 66 9.02 2.47 -3.26
CA ARG A 66 7.59 2.77 -3.27
C ARG A 66 6.90 2.07 -2.12
N MET A 67 5.90 2.73 -1.58
CA MET A 67 4.90 2.14 -0.71
C MET A 67 3.68 1.85 -1.57
N GLU A 68 3.30 0.58 -1.62
CA GLU A 68 2.13 0.09 -2.34
C GLU A 68 1.10 -0.37 -1.31
N VAL A 69 -0.14 0.05 -1.50
CA VAL A 69 -1.26 -0.33 -0.65
C VAL A 69 -2.26 -1.07 -1.50
N TYR A 70 -2.66 -2.24 -1.02
CA TYR A 70 -3.65 -3.10 -1.64
C TYR A 70 -4.84 -3.27 -0.70
N VAL A 71 -6.01 -3.49 -1.27
CA VAL A 71 -7.18 -3.94 -0.53
C VAL A 71 -7.42 -5.41 -0.86
N LEU A 72 -7.54 -6.24 0.16
CA LEU A 72 -7.97 -7.63 0.00
C LEU A 72 -9.47 -7.68 -0.29
N THR A 73 -9.79 -8.34 -1.39
CA THR A 73 -11.17 -8.63 -1.82
C THR A 73 -11.34 -10.12 -1.97
N THR A 74 -12.59 -10.57 -2.13
CA THR A 74 -12.89 -11.97 -2.44
C THR A 74 -12.31 -12.43 -3.78
N ALA A 75 -11.96 -11.50 -4.67
CA ALA A 75 -11.30 -11.77 -5.95
C ALA A 75 -9.76 -11.69 -5.88
N GLY A 76 -9.19 -11.41 -4.71
CA GLY A 76 -7.75 -11.23 -4.48
C GLY A 76 -7.37 -9.78 -4.09
N ALA A 77 -6.07 -9.49 -4.11
CA ALA A 77 -5.52 -8.19 -3.76
C ALA A 77 -5.67 -7.17 -4.90
N ALA A 78 -6.43 -6.12 -4.67
CA ALA A 78 -6.61 -5.02 -5.62
C ALA A 78 -5.70 -3.83 -5.24
N PRO A 79 -4.91 -3.27 -6.18
CA PRO A 79 -4.07 -2.12 -5.90
C PRO A 79 -4.92 -0.87 -5.63
N LEU A 80 -4.61 -0.16 -4.54
CA LEU A 80 -5.30 1.06 -4.14
C LEU A 80 -4.40 2.30 -4.31
N VAL A 81 -3.17 2.24 -3.80
CA VAL A 81 -2.21 3.35 -3.85
C VAL A 81 -0.83 2.81 -4.20
N SER A 82 -0.08 3.56 -5.02
CA SER A 82 1.35 3.32 -5.19
C SER A 82 2.06 4.67 -5.21
N VAL A 83 2.88 4.93 -4.19
CA VAL A 83 3.52 6.23 -3.95
C VAL A 83 4.99 6.06 -3.63
N ARG A 84 5.84 6.98 -4.07
CA ARG A 84 7.27 6.91 -3.75
C ARG A 84 7.50 7.31 -2.30
N ALA A 85 8.35 6.57 -1.60
CA ALA A 85 8.63 6.84 -0.20
C ALA A 85 9.19 8.26 0.03
N ARG A 86 9.96 8.81 -0.91
CA ARG A 86 10.51 10.18 -0.83
C ARG A 86 9.44 11.30 -0.92
N ASP A 87 8.25 10.94 -1.38
CA ASP A 87 7.10 11.84 -1.51
C ASP A 87 6.18 11.74 -0.27
N LEU A 88 6.50 10.87 0.70
CA LEU A 88 5.72 10.69 1.92
C LEU A 88 6.22 11.54 3.09
N LEU A 89 5.29 11.83 4.00
CA LEU A 89 5.55 12.35 5.34
C LEU A 89 5.34 11.25 6.39
N ASP A 90 6.11 11.31 7.48
CA ASP A 90 5.91 10.46 8.65
C ASP A 90 4.79 10.98 9.57
N ALA A 91 4.62 10.32 10.72
CA ALA A 91 3.61 10.67 11.71
C ALA A 91 3.83 12.05 12.34
N ASP A 92 5.06 12.57 12.33
CA ASP A 92 5.42 13.88 12.85
C ASP A 92 5.37 14.97 11.77
N GLY A 93 5.09 14.59 10.52
CA GLY A 93 5.04 15.50 9.37
C GLY A 93 6.40 15.76 8.72
N ASN A 94 7.44 15.01 9.10
CA ASN A 94 8.75 15.12 8.49
C ASN A 94 8.83 14.27 7.20
N PRO A 95 9.64 14.68 6.20
CA PRO A 95 9.85 13.88 5.01
C PRO A 95 10.44 12.51 5.33
N VAL A 96 9.82 11.46 4.79
CA VAL A 96 10.31 10.09 4.95
C VAL A 96 11.65 9.92 4.22
N ASN A 97 12.67 9.46 4.94
CA ASN A 97 13.94 9.07 4.34
C ASN A 97 13.83 7.68 3.73
N ALA A 98 13.49 7.63 2.43
CA ALA A 98 13.33 6.39 1.67
C ALA A 98 14.48 5.39 1.84
N ARG A 99 15.73 5.87 1.99
CA ARG A 99 16.89 5.00 2.20
C ARG A 99 16.89 4.36 3.58
N THR A 100 16.60 5.13 4.62
CA THR A 100 16.49 4.61 5.99
C THR A 100 15.32 3.63 6.10
N THR A 101 14.16 3.98 5.55
CA THR A 101 12.97 3.12 5.52
C THR A 101 13.24 1.81 4.77
N ALA A 102 13.84 1.87 3.58
CA ALA A 102 14.19 0.67 2.82
C ALA A 102 15.16 -0.23 3.61
N ARG A 103 16.18 0.36 4.25
CA ARG A 103 17.14 -0.43 5.06
C ARG A 103 16.46 -1.07 6.27
N HIS A 104 15.57 -0.35 6.94
CA HIS A 104 14.82 -0.86 8.08
C HIS A 104 13.92 -2.03 7.67
N LEU A 105 13.16 -1.88 6.59
CA LEU A 105 12.28 -2.93 6.09
C LEU A 105 13.05 -4.14 5.55
N LEU A 106 14.17 -3.93 4.86
CA LEU A 106 15.03 -5.04 4.42
C LEU A 106 15.72 -5.75 5.59
N TRP A 107 16.02 -5.04 6.68
CA TRP A 107 16.56 -5.63 7.90
C TRP A 107 15.50 -6.45 8.65
N GLN A 108 14.28 -5.93 8.78
CA GLN A 108 13.15 -6.65 9.36
C GLN A 108 12.79 -7.91 8.56
N ASN A 109 12.95 -7.85 7.24
CA ASN A 109 12.66 -8.95 6.33
C ASN A 109 13.92 -9.75 5.90
N GLY A 110 14.94 -9.81 6.76
CA GLY A 110 16.12 -10.69 6.56
C GLY A 110 15.78 -12.19 6.42
N HIS A 111 14.51 -12.56 6.57
CA HIS A 111 13.91 -13.83 6.19
C HIS A 111 12.85 -13.56 5.11
N GLY A 112 13.15 -13.97 3.86
CA GLY A 112 12.34 -13.90 2.63
C GLY A 112 11.01 -13.14 2.68
N ILE A 113 10.95 -11.97 2.03
CA ILE A 113 9.67 -11.37 1.64
C ILE A 113 9.12 -12.18 0.46
N PRO A 114 7.86 -12.65 0.51
CA PRO A 114 7.21 -13.24 -0.64
C PRO A 114 7.24 -12.26 -1.83
N ASP A 115 7.59 -12.77 -3.01
CA ASP A 115 7.79 -11.95 -4.20
C ASP A 115 6.45 -11.48 -4.78
N THR A 116 5.35 -12.18 -4.47
CA THR A 116 4.01 -11.87 -4.98
C THR A 116 2.96 -11.69 -3.87
N PRO A 117 1.95 -10.81 -4.07
CA PRO A 117 0.81 -10.72 -3.17
C PRO A 117 0.03 -12.04 -3.01
N ALA A 118 0.10 -12.93 -4.00
CA ALA A 118 -0.52 -14.26 -3.94
C ALA A 118 0.14 -15.14 -2.86
N GLU A 119 1.46 -15.09 -2.72
CA GLU A 119 2.19 -15.85 -1.70
C GLU A 119 1.89 -15.39 -0.26
N LEU A 120 1.52 -14.12 -0.06
CA LEU A 120 1.07 -13.61 1.24
C LEU A 120 -0.33 -14.12 1.60
N ILE A 121 -1.21 -14.27 0.61
CA ILE A 121 -2.58 -14.80 0.82
C ILE A 121 -2.52 -16.30 1.15
N ASP A 122 -1.63 -17.05 0.50
CA ASP A 122 -1.44 -18.47 0.79
C ASP A 122 -0.87 -18.73 2.20
N GLN A 123 0.01 -17.84 2.68
CA GLN A 123 0.55 -17.92 4.05
C GLN A 123 -0.51 -17.68 5.12
N ASP A 124 -1.40 -16.69 4.92
CA ASP A 124 -2.49 -16.38 5.86
C ASP A 124 -3.55 -17.50 5.92
N GLN A 125 -3.68 -18.29 4.84
CA GLN A 125 -4.57 -19.46 4.78
C GLN A 125 -3.97 -20.75 5.32
N THR A 126 -2.64 -20.83 5.51
CA THR A 126 -1.99 -22.04 6.05
C THR A 126 -1.83 -22.02 7.56
N GLU A 127 -2.05 -20.87 8.22
CA GLU A 127 -1.95 -20.71 9.68
C GLU A 127 -3.30 -20.83 10.43
N HIS A 128 -4.37 -21.24 9.74
CA HIS A 128 -5.71 -21.51 10.30
C HIS A 128 -6.22 -22.92 9.98
#